data_AF-A0A9D9SFU0-F1
#
_entry.id   AF-A0A9D9SFU0-F1
#
_cell.length_a   1.000
_cell.length_b   1.000
_cell.length_c   1.000
_cell.angle_alpha   90.00
_cell.angle_beta   90.00
_cell.angle_gamma   90.00
#
_symmetry.space_group_name_H-M   'P 1'
#
loop_
_entity.id
_entity.type
_entity.pdbx_description
1 polymer ?
#
loop_
_entity_poly.entity_id
_entity_poly.type
_entity_poly.pdbx_seq_one_letter_code
_entity_poly.pdbx_strand_id
1 'polypeptide(L)'
;MSNPRVSNLPKQPWWSYGHVWLVIAGPLVVVVASFITFYLAANGQDPVLSQSSVDVNANAADARTTLAPAMQARNHAATGTLPSTDSKNKP
;
A
#
# COMPACT_ATOMS: atom_id res chain seq x y z
N MET A 1 -76.43 -2.45 -24.63
CA MET A 1 -75.26 -3.19 -24.11
C MET A 1 -74.01 -2.37 -24.41
N SER A 2 -73.44 -1.69 -23.41
CA SER A 2 -72.21 -0.90 -23.55
C SER A 2 -71.00 -1.82 -23.33
N ASN A 3 -70.12 -1.91 -24.33
CA ASN A 3 -68.91 -2.73 -24.28
C ASN A 3 -67.83 -2.00 -23.45
N PRO A 4 -67.18 -2.62 -22.45
CA PRO A 4 -66.10 -1.99 -21.71
C PRO A 4 -64.88 -1.83 -22.62
N ARG A 5 -64.46 -0.59 -22.85
CA ARG A 5 -63.16 -0.27 -23.48
C ARG A 5 -62.08 -0.61 -22.46
N VAL A 6 -61.40 -1.73 -22.65
CA VAL A 6 -60.16 -2.03 -21.91
C VAL A 6 -59.13 -0.97 -22.30
N SER A 7 -58.85 -0.02 -21.42
CA SER A 7 -57.79 0.96 -21.58
C SER A 7 -56.44 0.25 -21.46
N ASN A 8 -55.80 0.03 -22.60
CA ASN A 8 -54.43 -0.49 -22.64
C ASN A 8 -53.48 0.66 -22.28
N LEU A 9 -53.18 0.79 -20.99
CA LEU A 9 -52.19 1.76 -20.52
C LEU A 9 -50.81 1.35 -21.05
N PRO A 10 -50.06 2.24 -21.73
CA PRO A 10 -48.72 1.92 -22.18
C PRO A 10 -47.84 1.64 -20.96
N LYS A 11 -47.44 0.37 -20.79
CA LYS A 11 -46.53 -0.06 -19.73
C LYS A 11 -45.15 0.52 -20.05
N GLN A 12 -44.70 1.47 -19.23
CA GLN A 12 -43.37 2.06 -19.33
C GLN A 12 -42.31 0.96 -19.26
N PRO A 13 -41.21 1.07 -20.02
CA PRO A 13 -40.14 0.10 -19.95
C PRO A 13 -39.44 0.15 -18.59
N TRP A 14 -38.99 -1.00 -18.11
CA TRP A 14 -38.51 -1.18 -16.74
C TRP A 14 -37.32 -0.29 -16.35
N TRP A 15 -36.46 0.07 -17.31
CA TRP A 15 -35.30 0.94 -17.08
C TRP A 15 -35.69 2.40 -16.79
N SER A 16 -36.94 2.81 -17.05
CA SER A 16 -37.42 4.16 -16.74
C SER A 16 -37.70 4.36 -15.25
N TYR A 17 -37.80 3.29 -14.45
CA TYR A 17 -38.06 3.39 -13.02
C TYR A 17 -36.76 3.69 -12.25
N GLY A 18 -36.73 4.78 -11.48
CA GLY A 18 -35.53 5.18 -10.72
C GLY A 18 -34.99 4.12 -9.74
N HIS A 19 -35.87 3.28 -9.17
CA HIS A 19 -35.47 2.20 -8.26
C HIS A 19 -34.58 1.15 -8.92
N VAL A 20 -34.71 0.94 -10.24
CA VAL A 20 -33.85 0.01 -10.98
C VAL A 20 -32.40 0.50 -10.95
N TRP A 21 -32.19 1.82 -11.05
CA TRP A 21 -30.87 2.41 -10.94
C TRP A 21 -30.29 2.31 -9.53
N LEU A 22 -31.10 2.35 -8.47
CA LEU A 22 -30.61 2.13 -7.10
C LEU A 22 -30.04 0.73 -6.91
N VAL A 23 -30.69 -0.28 -7.50
CA VAL A 23 -30.22 -1.67 -7.44
C VAL A 23 -28.94 -1.87 -8.26
N ILE A 24 -28.86 -1.26 -9.44
CA ILE A 24 -27.69 -1.35 -10.32
C ILE A 24 -26.50 -0.54 -9.77
N ALA A 25 -26.76 0.59 -9.13
CA ALA A 25 -25.73 1.49 -8.61
C ALA A 25 -24.85 0.82 -7.55
N GLY A 26 -25.43 0.01 -6.66
CA GLY A 26 -24.68 -0.69 -5.61
C GLY A 26 -23.50 -1.51 -6.16
N PRO A 27 -23.75 -2.51 -7.03
CA PRO A 27 -22.70 -3.27 -7.69
C PRO A 27 -21.77 -2.42 -8.56
N LEU A 28 -22.32 -1.44 -9.30
CA LEU A 28 -21.53 -0.58 -10.19
C LEU A 28 -20.45 0.20 -9.42
N VAL A 29 -20.79 0.75 -8.24
CA VAL A 29 -19.86 1.50 -7.39
C VAL A 29 -18.71 0.60 -6.91
N VAL A 30 -18.99 -0.64 -6.51
CA VAL A 30 -17.95 -1.59 -6.07
C VAL A 30 -16.99 -1.90 -7.21
N VAL A 31 -17.51 -2.13 -8.42
CA VAL A 31 -16.68 -2.36 -9.61
C VAL A 31 -15.78 -1.15 -9.87
N VAL A 32 -16.32 0.07 -9.89
CA VAL A 32 -15.52 1.29 -10.07
C VAL A 32 -14.45 1.44 -8.97
N ALA A 33 -14.82 1.22 -7.71
CA ALA A 33 -13.88 1.29 -6.58
C ALA A 33 -12.74 0.29 -6.73
N SER A 34 -13.02 -0.95 -7.13
CA SER A 34 -11.99 -1.97 -7.35
C SER A 34 -11.00 -1.59 -8.46
N PHE A 35 -11.47 -0.95 -9.54
CA PHE A 35 -10.59 -0.41 -10.57
C PHE A 35 -9.73 0.75 -10.06
N ILE A 36 -10.29 1.66 -9.24
CA ILE A 36 -9.52 2.76 -8.65
C ILE A 36 -8.39 2.22 -7.76
N THR A 37 -8.70 1.27 -6.88
CA THR A 37 -7.70 0.63 -6.02
C THR A 37 -6.62 -0.07 -6.85
N PHE A 38 -7.02 -0.83 -7.87
CA PHE A 38 -6.08 -1.47 -8.78
C PHE A 38 -5.18 -0.46 -9.49
N TYR A 39 -5.76 0.66 -9.97
CA TYR A 39 -5.00 1.71 -10.64
C TYR A 39 -3.99 2.37 -9.70
N LEU A 40 -4.37 2.66 -8.45
CA LEU A 40 -3.44 3.16 -7.44
C LEU A 40 -2.32 2.17 -7.16
N ALA A 41 -2.62 0.87 -7.04
CA ALA A 41 -1.61 -0.15 -6.80
C ALA A 41 -0.64 -0.30 -7.97
N ALA A 42 -1.13 -0.20 -9.22
CA ALA A 42 -0.31 -0.30 -10.41
C ALA A 42 0.65 0.90 -10.57
N ASN A 43 0.20 2.10 -10.21
CA ASN A 43 0.96 3.35 -10.43
C ASN A 43 1.69 3.87 -9.18
N GLY A 44 1.28 3.46 -7.99
CA GLY A 44 1.83 3.89 -6.69
C GLY A 44 3.04 3.08 -6.25
N GLN A 45 3.89 2.67 -7.18
CA GLN A 45 5.18 2.08 -6.81
C GLN A 45 6.06 3.21 -6.26
N ASP A 46 6.18 3.24 -4.94
CA ASP A 46 7.15 4.07 -4.23
C ASP A 46 8.53 3.78 -4.84
N PRO A 47 9.17 4.77 -5.52
CA PRO A 47 10.44 4.54 -6.18
C PRO A 47 11.42 3.98 -5.16
N VAL A 48 11.83 2.73 -5.39
CA VAL A 48 12.78 2.04 -4.52
C VAL A 48 14.01 2.94 -4.41
N LEU A 49 14.26 3.45 -3.20
CA LEU A 49 15.49 4.18 -2.90
C LEU A 49 16.63 3.24 -3.32
N SER A 50 17.29 3.57 -4.42
CA SER A 50 18.48 2.85 -4.86
C SER A 50 19.44 2.89 -3.67
N GLN A 51 19.82 1.72 -3.16
CA GLN A 51 20.81 1.55 -2.09
C GLN A 51 22.23 1.96 -2.57
N SER A 52 22.33 3.02 -3.37
CA SER A 52 23.51 3.40 -4.15
C SER A 52 24.07 4.76 -3.72
N SER A 53 23.72 5.24 -2.53
CA SER A 53 24.43 6.38 -1.93
C SER A 53 24.61 6.21 -0.43
N VAL A 54 24.84 4.97 0.00
CA VAL A 54 25.52 4.72 1.25
C VAL A 54 26.91 4.20 0.87
N ASP A 55 27.70 5.06 0.22
CA ASP A 55 29.16 5.03 0.34
C ASP A 55 29.50 5.38 1.80
N VAL A 56 29.06 4.52 2.72
CA VAL A 56 29.54 4.53 4.10
C VAL A 56 30.95 4.03 3.99
N ASN A 57 31.86 5.00 4.05
CA ASN A 57 33.27 4.79 4.28
C ASN A 57 33.39 3.94 5.56
N ALA A 58 33.48 2.61 5.39
CA ALA A 58 33.39 1.60 6.45
C ALA A 58 34.48 1.71 7.53
N ASN A 59 35.39 2.68 7.37
CA ASN A 59 36.47 2.99 8.28
C ASN A 59 36.12 4.06 9.32
N ALA A 60 35.02 4.80 9.16
CA ALA A 60 34.57 5.75 10.17
C ALA A 60 34.02 5.00 11.40
N ALA A 61 34.59 5.24 12.58
CA ALA A 61 34.20 4.58 13.83
C ALA A 61 32.70 4.75 14.14
N ASP A 62 32.09 5.86 13.71
CA ASP A 62 30.67 6.15 13.87
C ASP A 62 29.74 5.29 13.01
N ALA A 63 30.24 4.80 11.86
CA ALA A 63 29.48 3.94 10.95
C ALA A 63 29.26 2.53 11.50
N ARG A 64 30.21 2.00 12.27
CA ARG A 64 30.07 0.66 12.88
C ARG A 64 28.98 0.62 13.95
N THR A 65 28.72 1.75 14.59
CA THR A 65 27.66 1.89 15.60
C THR A 65 26.27 1.99 14.94
N THR A 66 26.19 2.61 13.76
CA THR A 66 24.92 2.83 13.03
C THR A 66 24.54 1.67 12.10
N LEU A 67 25.49 0.80 11.71
CA LEU A 67 25.24 -0.39 10.89
C LEU A 67 25.16 -1.72 11.67
N ALA A 68 25.22 -1.68 13.01
CA ALA A 68 25.05 -2.89 13.81
C ALA A 68 23.63 -3.46 13.59
N PRO A 69 23.46 -4.78 13.34
CA PRO A 69 22.14 -5.41 13.23
C PRO A 69 21.24 -4.96 14.39
N ALA A 70 19.97 -4.65 14.13
CA ALA A 70 19.08 -4.03 15.11
C ALA A 70 19.02 -4.77 16.47
N MET A 71 19.31 -6.08 16.48
CA MET A 71 19.47 -6.87 17.71
C MET A 71 20.70 -6.52 18.54
N GLN A 72 21.83 -6.18 17.92
CA GLN A 72 23.07 -5.75 18.60
C GLN A 72 22.97 -4.31 19.10
N ALA A 73 22.29 -3.43 18.36
CA ALA A 73 22.17 -2.00 18.72
C ALA A 73 21.38 -1.75 20.02
N ARG A 74 20.38 -2.59 20.35
CA ARG A 74 19.50 -2.37 21.51
C ARG A 74 20.20 -2.50 22.87
N ASN A 75 21.33 -3.20 22.96
CA ASN A 75 22.05 -3.38 24.23
C ASN A 75 23.40 -2.65 24.27
N HIS A 76 24.02 -2.33 23.12
CA HIS A 76 25.31 -1.64 23.10
C HIS A 76 25.23 -0.13 23.41
N ALA A 77 24.05 0.49 23.32
CA ALA A 77 23.85 1.90 23.70
C ALA A 77 24.06 2.15 25.21
N ALA A 78 23.97 1.11 26.05
CA ALA A 78 24.06 1.22 27.50
C ALA A 78 25.47 0.92 28.09
N THR A 79 26.42 0.42 27.29
CA THR A 79 27.71 -0.09 27.85
C THR A 79 28.95 0.69 27.44
N GLY A 80 28.88 1.65 26.52
CA GLY A 80 29.90 2.70 26.32
C GLY A 80 31.37 2.24 26.19
N THR A 81 31.65 0.99 25.80
CA THR A 81 33.02 0.47 25.67
C THR A 81 33.16 -0.33 24.39
N LEU A 82 34.15 0.06 23.59
CA LEU A 82 34.60 -0.65 22.41
C LEU A 82 35.44 -1.87 22.82
N PRO A 83 35.41 -2.99 22.08
CA PRO A 83 36.40 -4.05 22.27
C PRO A 83 37.79 -3.49 22.00
N SER A 84 38.72 -3.69 22.94
CA SER A 84 40.14 -3.39 22.72
C SER A 84 40.66 -4.29 21.60
N THR A 85 41.19 -3.68 20.54
CA THR A 85 41.92 -4.40 19.50
C THR A 85 43.18 -4.96 20.15
N ASP A 86 43.18 -6.24 20.52
CA ASP A 86 44.38 -6.95 20.94
C ASP A 86 45.33 -7.04 19.74
N SER A 87 46.26 -6.10 19.67
CA SER A 87 47.47 -6.15 18.85
C SER A 87 48.37 -7.27 19.35
N LYS A 88 48.02 -8.53 19.05
CA LYS A 88 48.90 -9.65 19.33
C LYS A 88 49.78 -9.93 18.12
N ASN A 89 50.90 -9.21 18.11
CA ASN A 89 52.14 -9.60 17.43
C ASN A 89 52.29 -11.12 17.44
N LYS A 90 52.52 -11.70 16.26
CA LYS A 90 53.04 -13.06 16.16
C LYS A 90 54.32 -13.02 15.31
N PRO A 91 55.45 -13.54 15.83
CA PRO A 91 56.64 -13.78 15.01
C PRO A 91 56.38 -14.90 13.98
#